data_AF-A0AAW0K283-F1
#
_entry.id   AF-A0AAW0K283-F1
#
_cell.length_a   1.000
_cell.length_b   1.000
_cell.length_c   1.000
_cell.angle_alpha   90.00
_cell.angle_beta   90.00
_cell.angle_gamma   90.00
#
_symmetry.space_group_name_H-M   'P 1'
#
loop_
_entity.id
_entity.type
_entity.pdbx_description
1 polymer ?
#
loop_
_entity_poly.entity_id
_entity_poly.type
_entity_poly.pdbx_seq_one_letter_code
_entity_poly.pdbx_strand_id
1 'polypeptide(L)'
;YNKHLFVHIGHANHSYSDPLLESVDIRQIYDKFPEKKGGLKELFGKGPQNAFFLVKFWADLNCNIQDDAGAFYGVSSQYESSENMTVTCSTKVCSFGKQVVEKVETEYARFENGRFVYRINRSPMCEYMINFIHKLKHLPEKYMMNSVLENFTILLVVTNRDTQETLLCMACVFEVSNSEHGAQHHIYRL
;
A
#
# COMPACT_ATOMS: atom_id res chain seq x y z
N TYR A 1 1.95 -14.46 21.24
CA TYR A 1 2.23 -13.33 20.34
C TYR A 1 0.94 -13.00 19.62
N ASN A 2 0.31 -11.88 19.96
CA ASN A 2 -0.94 -11.45 19.30
C ASN A 2 -0.58 -10.55 18.12
N LYS A 3 -1.10 -10.87 16.93
CA LYS A 3 -0.87 -10.11 15.70
C LYS A 3 -2.22 -9.71 15.11
N HIS A 4 -2.45 -8.41 15.01
CA HIS A 4 -3.58 -7.85 14.27
C HIS A 4 -3.14 -7.43 12.86
N LEU A 5 -3.99 -7.62 11.86
CA LEU A 5 -3.74 -7.20 10.49
C LEU A 5 -4.75 -6.11 10.12
N PHE A 6 -4.30 -4.85 10.11
CA PHE A 6 -5.14 -3.74 9.64
C PHE A 6 -5.53 -3.91 8.16
N VAL A 7 -4.56 -4.32 7.34
CA VAL A 7 -4.75 -4.64 5.93
C VAL A 7 -3.88 -5.85 5.59
N HIS A 8 -4.32 -6.63 4.60
CA HIS A 8 -3.56 -7.79 4.13
C HIS A 8 -3.87 -8.07 2.67
N ILE A 9 -2.81 -8.24 1.87
CA ILE A 9 -2.85 -8.89 0.56
C ILE A 9 -2.09 -10.21 0.74
N GLY A 10 -2.79 -11.32 0.53
CA GLY A 10 -2.20 -12.66 0.65
C GLY A 10 -1.43 -13.05 -0.61
N HIS A 11 -0.54 -14.03 -0.49
CA HIS A 11 -0.03 -14.74 -1.66
C HIS A 11 -1.14 -15.69 -2.12
N ALA A 12 -1.87 -15.32 -3.17
CA ALA A 12 -2.75 -16.26 -3.83
C ALA A 12 -1.94 -17.02 -4.88
N ASN A 13 -2.16 -18.34 -4.97
CA ASN A 13 -1.73 -19.13 -6.12
C ASN A 13 -2.64 -18.75 -7.30
N HIS A 14 -2.30 -17.64 -7.95
CA HIS A 14 -3.07 -17.17 -9.08
C HIS A 14 -3.03 -18.19 -10.21
N SER A 15 -4.20 -18.62 -10.66
CA SER A 15 -4.36 -19.57 -11.74
C SER A 15 -4.74 -18.83 -13.02
N TYR A 16 -4.47 -19.43 -14.19
CA TYR A 16 -4.96 -18.89 -15.46
C TYR A 16 -6.50 -18.83 -15.56
N SER A 17 -7.21 -19.50 -14.65
CA SER A 17 -8.67 -19.45 -14.53
C SER A 17 -9.17 -18.31 -13.64
N ASP A 18 -8.30 -17.53 -13.03
CA ASP A 18 -8.70 -16.40 -12.20
C ASP A 18 -9.34 -15.30 -13.09
N PRO A 19 -10.40 -14.63 -12.62
CA PRO A 19 -10.97 -13.50 -13.34
C PRO A 19 -9.92 -12.42 -13.64
N LEU A 20 -10.01 -11.82 -14.82
CA LEU A 20 -9.21 -10.65 -15.14
C LEU A 20 -9.55 -9.52 -14.15
N LEU A 21 -8.51 -8.80 -13.71
CA LEU A 21 -8.69 -7.61 -12.90
C LEU A 21 -9.52 -6.57 -13.66
N GLU A 22 -10.49 -6.00 -12.97
CA GLU A 22 -11.23 -4.84 -13.44
C GLU A 22 -10.28 -3.66 -13.64
N SER A 23 -10.66 -2.73 -14.51
CA SER A 23 -9.87 -1.54 -14.83
C SER A 23 -10.57 -0.27 -14.35
N VAL A 24 -9.80 0.64 -13.77
CA VAL A 24 -10.25 1.98 -13.38
C VAL A 24 -9.46 3.00 -14.17
N ASP A 25 -10.15 3.97 -14.76
CA ASP A 25 -9.48 5.08 -15.44
C ASP A 25 -8.72 5.92 -14.41
N ILE A 26 -7.39 5.92 -14.53
CA ILE A 26 -6.47 6.65 -13.65
C ILE A 26 -6.82 8.14 -13.49
N ARG A 27 -7.49 8.76 -14.47
CA ARG A 27 -7.91 10.17 -14.39
C ARG A 27 -8.90 10.43 -13.26
N GLN A 28 -9.63 9.40 -12.82
CA GLN A 28 -10.60 9.49 -11.72
C GLN A 28 -9.96 9.64 -10.34
N ILE A 29 -8.65 9.39 -10.22
CA ILE A 29 -7.94 9.38 -8.93
C ILE A 29 -6.78 10.37 -8.84
N TYR A 30 -6.49 11.14 -9.90
CA TYR A 30 -5.33 12.05 -9.90
C TYR A 30 -5.36 13.07 -8.76
N ASP A 31 -6.54 13.59 -8.42
CA ASP A 31 -6.74 14.55 -7.33
C ASP A 31 -6.43 13.96 -5.94
N LYS A 32 -6.49 12.63 -5.80
CA LYS A 32 -6.21 11.92 -4.55
C LYS A 32 -4.74 11.59 -4.34
N PHE A 33 -3.87 11.85 -5.32
CA PHE A 33 -2.43 11.51 -5.25
C PHE A 33 -1.55 12.71 -5.62
N PRO A 34 -0.23 12.69 -5.29
CA PRO A 34 0.66 13.79 -5.60
C PRO A 34 0.70 14.11 -7.11
N GLU A 35 0.54 15.38 -7.46
CA GLU A 35 0.57 15.87 -8.85
C GLU A 35 1.95 16.39 -9.29
N LYS A 36 2.84 16.66 -8.33
CA LYS A 36 4.18 17.21 -8.57
C LYS A 36 5.15 16.13 -9.06
N LYS A 37 6.43 16.51 -9.17
CA LYS A 37 7.51 15.61 -9.57
C LYS A 37 7.50 14.32 -8.73
N GLY A 38 7.51 13.16 -9.39
CA GLY A 38 7.39 11.84 -8.75
C GLY A 38 5.98 11.48 -8.31
N GLY A 39 4.98 12.20 -8.81
CA GLY A 39 3.55 12.00 -8.60
C GLY A 39 2.92 11.02 -9.58
N LEU A 40 1.69 10.59 -9.31
CA LEU A 40 1.03 9.49 -10.02
C LEU A 40 0.91 9.75 -11.53
N LYS A 41 0.51 10.97 -11.92
CA LYS A 41 0.37 11.36 -13.33
C LYS A 41 1.70 11.30 -14.10
N GLU A 42 2.79 11.78 -13.50
CA GLU A 42 4.11 11.73 -14.14
C GLU A 42 4.62 10.29 -14.24
N LEU A 43 4.47 9.50 -13.17
CA LEU A 43 4.89 8.10 -13.13
C LEU A 43 4.17 7.29 -14.20
N PHE A 44 2.84 7.41 -14.28
CA PHE A 44 2.05 6.69 -15.29
C PHE A 44 2.39 7.14 -16.71
N GLY A 45 2.63 8.44 -16.92
CA GLY A 45 3.04 8.96 -18.22
C GLY A 45 4.41 8.45 -18.69
N LYS A 46 5.34 8.16 -17.76
CA LYS A 46 6.63 7.52 -18.06
C LYS A 46 6.49 6.02 -18.30
N GLY A 47 5.57 5.38 -17.58
CA GLY A 47 5.31 3.96 -17.70
C GLY A 47 6.38 3.05 -17.08
N PRO A 48 6.28 1.74 -17.34
CA PRO A 48 5.28 1.08 -18.19
C PRO A 48 3.88 1.04 -17.53
N GLN A 49 2.81 1.22 -18.30
CA GLN A 49 1.44 1.35 -17.76
C GLN A 49 0.92 0.07 -17.08
N ASN A 50 1.37 -1.10 -17.52
CA ASN A 50 0.99 -2.39 -16.91
C ASN A 50 1.55 -2.60 -15.50
N ALA A 51 2.42 -1.71 -15.01
CA ALA A 51 2.92 -1.73 -13.64
C ALA A 51 1.98 -1.03 -12.63
N PHE A 52 0.88 -0.43 -13.07
CA PHE A 52 0.04 0.45 -12.25
C PHE A 52 -1.27 -0.22 -11.81
N PHE A 53 -1.54 -0.14 -10.51
CA PHE A 53 -2.70 -0.74 -9.88
C PHE A 53 -3.33 0.22 -8.87
N LEU A 54 -4.65 0.14 -8.73
CA LEU A 54 -5.39 0.73 -7.62
C LEU A 54 -5.81 -0.40 -6.68
N VAL A 55 -5.53 -0.24 -5.40
CA VAL A 55 -5.96 -1.16 -4.35
C VAL A 55 -6.92 -0.43 -3.43
N LYS A 56 -8.18 -0.89 -3.39
CA LYS A 56 -9.15 -0.45 -2.40
C LYS A 56 -9.09 -1.39 -1.20
N PHE A 57 -8.72 -0.86 -0.04
CA PHE A 57 -8.69 -1.60 1.22
C PHE A 57 -9.91 -1.30 2.08
N TRP A 58 -10.44 -2.33 2.72
CA TRP A 58 -11.31 -2.22 3.89
C TRP A 58 -10.50 -2.64 5.11
N ALA A 59 -10.01 -1.65 5.84
CA ALA A 59 -9.10 -1.84 6.95
C ALA A 59 -9.85 -2.34 8.20
N ASP A 60 -9.30 -3.37 8.84
CA ASP A 60 -9.82 -3.87 10.10
C ASP A 60 -9.25 -3.08 11.27
N LEU A 61 -10.10 -2.26 11.89
CA LEU A 61 -9.77 -1.48 13.07
C LEU A 61 -10.27 -2.13 14.37
N ASN A 62 -10.88 -3.31 14.30
CA ASN A 62 -11.51 -4.01 15.42
C ASN A 62 -10.48 -4.75 16.28
N CYS A 63 -9.63 -3.97 16.95
CA CYS A 63 -8.61 -4.48 17.84
C CYS A 63 -8.55 -3.63 19.10
N ASN A 64 -8.44 -4.26 20.26
CA ASN A 64 -8.20 -3.56 21.52
C ASN A 64 -6.71 -3.24 21.64
N ILE A 65 -6.26 -2.17 20.99
CA ILE A 65 -4.86 -1.68 21.10
C ILE A 65 -4.74 -0.56 22.17
N GLN A 66 -5.84 -0.13 22.76
CA GLN A 66 -5.84 0.97 23.73
C GLN A 66 -5.08 0.64 25.04
N ASP A 67 -4.73 -0.63 25.31
CA ASP A 67 -4.07 -1.04 26.56
C ASP A 67 -2.61 -1.52 26.42
N ASP A 68 -2.06 -1.69 25.22
CA ASP A 68 -0.69 -2.21 25.06
C ASP A 68 0.33 -1.07 24.87
N ALA A 69 0.70 -0.43 25.98
CA ALA A 69 1.94 0.33 26.08
C ALA A 69 3.12 -0.60 25.71
N GLY A 70 3.52 -0.60 24.44
CA GLY A 70 4.54 -1.50 23.89
C GLY A 70 4.16 -2.23 22.60
N ALA A 71 2.96 -1.99 22.04
CA ALA A 71 2.59 -2.56 20.75
C ALA A 71 3.52 -2.11 19.60
N PHE A 72 3.92 -3.07 18.76
CA PHE A 72 4.72 -2.80 17.56
C PHE A 72 3.83 -2.64 16.32
N TYR A 73 3.93 -1.49 15.66
CA TYR A 73 3.28 -1.21 14.38
C TYR A 73 4.29 -1.33 13.24
N GLY A 74 4.01 -2.20 12.28
CA GLY A 74 4.91 -2.39 11.15
C GLY A 74 4.22 -2.86 9.88
N VAL A 75 4.93 -2.67 8.78
CA VAL A 75 4.58 -3.11 7.45
C VAL A 75 5.55 -4.20 7.04
N SER A 76 5.02 -5.27 6.45
CA SER A 76 5.84 -6.26 5.76
C SER A 76 5.37 -6.36 4.32
N SER A 77 6.32 -6.43 3.39
CA SER A 77 6.04 -6.67 1.97
C SER A 77 7.06 -7.64 1.39
N GLN A 78 6.62 -8.37 0.37
CA GLN A 78 7.44 -9.30 -0.38
C GLN A 78 7.15 -9.13 -1.86
N TYR A 79 8.22 -9.15 -2.66
CA TYR A 79 8.16 -9.03 -4.12
C TYR A 79 9.01 -10.13 -4.74
N GLU A 80 8.72 -10.47 -5.99
CA GLU A 80 9.45 -11.47 -6.76
C GLU A 80 9.76 -10.95 -8.17
N SER A 81 10.92 -11.30 -8.70
CA SER A 81 11.32 -11.03 -10.08
C SER A 81 12.05 -12.22 -10.71
N SER A 82 12.02 -12.31 -12.04
CA SER A 82 12.90 -13.20 -12.82
C SER A 82 14.34 -12.69 -12.92
N GLU A 83 14.56 -11.41 -12.63
CA GLU A 83 15.85 -10.75 -12.81
C GLU A 83 16.44 -10.29 -11.47
N ASN A 84 17.76 -10.40 -11.36
CA ASN A 84 18.50 -9.88 -10.22
C ASN A 84 18.70 -8.37 -10.40
N MET A 85 18.05 -7.58 -9.55
CA MET A 85 18.15 -6.13 -9.57
C MET A 85 18.27 -5.59 -8.14
N THR A 86 18.73 -4.36 -8.01
CA THR A 86 18.56 -3.61 -6.76
C THR A 86 17.29 -2.77 -6.91
N VAL A 87 16.36 -2.90 -5.97
CA VAL A 87 15.08 -2.16 -6.03
C VAL A 87 15.03 -1.09 -4.96
N THR A 88 14.36 0.02 -5.28
CA THR A 88 14.01 1.07 -4.33
C THR A 88 12.50 1.11 -4.15
N CYS A 89 12.05 0.90 -2.92
CA CYS A 89 10.66 0.90 -2.51
C CYS A 89 10.33 2.23 -1.83
N SER A 90 9.52 3.06 -2.47
CA SER A 90 9.00 4.33 -1.94
C SER A 90 7.56 4.14 -1.45
N THR A 91 7.29 4.47 -0.20
CA THR A 91 5.96 4.54 0.40
C THR A 91 5.61 5.99 0.73
N LYS A 92 4.73 6.60 -0.05
CA LYS A 92 4.27 7.98 0.14
C LYS A 92 2.89 7.99 0.78
N VAL A 93 2.78 8.58 1.96
CA VAL A 93 1.49 8.80 2.63
C VAL A 93 0.99 10.19 2.23
N CYS A 94 -0.26 10.26 1.80
CA CYS A 94 -0.85 11.46 1.24
C CYS A 94 -2.12 11.87 1.99
N SER A 95 -2.34 13.18 2.10
CA SER A 95 -3.55 13.78 2.62
C SER A 95 -4.02 14.86 1.66
N PHE A 96 -5.28 14.79 1.21
CA PHE A 96 -5.85 15.70 0.19
C PHE A 96 -4.94 15.81 -1.06
N GLY A 97 -4.48 14.67 -1.58
CA GLY A 97 -3.60 14.60 -2.74
C GLY A 97 -2.16 15.09 -2.52
N LYS A 98 -1.79 15.53 -1.31
CA LYS A 98 -0.46 16.04 -1.00
C LYS A 98 0.35 15.03 -0.21
N GLN A 99 1.61 14.82 -0.60
CA GLN A 99 2.56 14.01 0.17
C GLN A 99 2.82 14.65 1.54
N VAL A 100 2.60 13.87 2.60
CA VAL A 100 2.83 14.27 4.00
C VAL A 100 4.13 13.69 4.51
N VAL A 101 4.36 12.40 4.22
CA VAL A 101 5.60 11.69 4.57
C VAL A 101 5.92 10.67 3.49
N GLU A 102 7.20 10.41 3.29
CA GLU A 102 7.70 9.37 2.39
C GLU A 102 8.75 8.55 3.13
N LYS A 103 8.67 7.23 2.96
CA LYS A 103 9.69 6.29 3.41
C LYS A 103 10.28 5.61 2.18
N VAL A 104 11.61 5.63 2.08
CA VAL A 104 12.35 5.01 0.98
C VAL A 104 13.24 3.90 1.55
N GLU A 105 13.10 2.69 1.03
CA GLU A 105 13.87 1.52 1.43
C GLU A 105 14.54 0.92 0.19
N THR A 106 15.82 0.55 0.29
CA THR A 106 16.56 -0.11 -0.78
C THR A 106 16.70 -1.59 -0.44
N GLU A 107 16.20 -2.45 -1.33
CA GLU A 107 16.19 -3.90 -1.16
C GLU A 107 17.06 -4.59 -2.20
N TYR A 108 17.70 -5.66 -1.76
CA TYR A 108 18.56 -6.51 -2.58
C TYR A 108 17.92 -7.88 -2.73
N ALA A 109 18.04 -8.45 -3.92
CA ALA A 109 17.46 -9.75 -4.22
C ALA A 109 18.11 -10.88 -3.42
N ARG A 110 17.30 -11.87 -3.05
CA ARG A 110 17.77 -13.19 -2.62
C ARG A 110 17.26 -14.24 -3.60
N PHE A 111 18.14 -15.09 -4.08
CA PHE A 111 17.76 -16.15 -5.03
C PHE A 111 17.15 -17.33 -4.29
N GLU A 112 15.87 -17.63 -4.55
CA GLU A 112 15.09 -18.68 -3.90
C GLU A 112 14.16 -19.33 -4.93
N ASN A 113 14.18 -20.68 -5.01
CA ASN A 113 13.29 -21.45 -5.89
C ASN A 113 13.26 -20.98 -7.37
N GLY A 114 14.41 -20.57 -7.92
CA GLY A 114 14.52 -20.11 -9.32
C GLY A 114 14.11 -18.66 -9.54
N ARG A 115 13.85 -17.90 -8.48
CA ARG A 115 13.35 -16.52 -8.54
C ARG A 115 14.14 -15.61 -7.60
N PHE A 116 14.14 -14.31 -7.90
CA PHE A 116 14.76 -13.28 -7.06
C PHE A 116 13.69 -12.66 -6.16
N VAL A 117 13.83 -12.84 -4.85
CA VAL A 117 12.86 -12.43 -3.83
C VAL A 117 13.39 -11.23 -3.05
N TYR A 118 12.52 -10.25 -2.81
CA TYR A 118 12.79 -9.02 -2.06
C TYR A 118 11.85 -8.99 -0.85
N ARG A 119 12.35 -8.68 0.35
CA ARG A 119 11.55 -8.73 1.58
C ARG A 119 11.83 -7.55 2.51
N ILE A 120 10.83 -6.69 2.65
CA ILE A 120 10.78 -5.69 3.72
C ILE A 120 10.08 -6.35 4.90
N ASN A 121 10.82 -6.70 5.94
CA ASN A 121 10.30 -7.44 7.09
C ASN A 121 10.12 -6.53 8.30
N ARG A 122 8.88 -6.42 8.80
CA ARG A 122 8.56 -5.68 10.03
C ARG A 122 9.15 -4.27 10.00
N SER A 123 9.01 -3.59 8.87
CA SER A 123 9.43 -2.21 8.72
C SER A 123 8.56 -1.32 9.62
N PRO A 124 9.12 -0.58 10.59
CA PRO A 124 8.33 0.16 11.56
C PRO A 124 7.54 1.28 10.86
N MET A 125 6.27 1.42 11.24
CA MET A 125 5.46 2.57 10.85
C MET A 125 6.02 3.83 11.52
N CYS A 126 5.94 4.98 10.83
CA CYS A 126 6.32 6.25 11.43
C CYS A 126 5.28 6.72 12.45
N GLU A 127 5.68 7.63 13.34
CA GLU A 127 4.82 8.16 14.39
C GLU A 127 3.54 8.81 13.84
N TYR A 128 3.63 9.48 12.67
CA TYR A 128 2.47 10.04 11.98
C TYR A 128 1.40 8.99 11.70
N MET A 129 1.80 7.82 11.16
CA MET A 129 0.87 6.73 10.83
C MET A 129 0.26 6.10 12.07
N ILE A 130 1.06 5.91 13.12
CA ILE A 130 0.60 5.34 14.39
C ILE A 130 -0.43 6.28 15.03
N ASN A 131 -0.11 7.58 15.12
CA ASN A 131 -1.02 8.60 15.63
C ASN A 131 -2.29 8.73 14.78
N PHE A 132 -2.19 8.58 13.46
CA PHE A 132 -3.35 8.56 12.57
C PHE A 132 -4.29 7.40 12.88
N ILE A 133 -3.77 6.17 13.00
CA ILE A 133 -4.56 4.97 13.36
C ILE A 133 -5.22 5.19 14.73
N HIS A 134 -4.49 5.70 15.72
CA HIS A 134 -5.05 6.00 17.02
C HIS A 134 -6.21 7.00 16.91
N LYS A 135 -6.02 8.15 16.28
CA LYS A 135 -7.08 9.16 16.13
C LYS A 135 -8.31 8.61 15.39
N LEU A 136 -8.09 7.86 14.32
CA LEU A 136 -9.16 7.25 13.53
C LEU A 136 -10.02 6.30 14.39
N LYS A 137 -9.38 5.48 15.23
CA LYS A 137 -10.07 4.54 16.13
C LYS A 137 -10.85 5.19 17.26
N HIS A 138 -10.54 6.45 17.62
CA HIS A 138 -11.29 7.19 18.65
C HIS A 138 -12.54 7.88 18.09
N LEU A 139 -12.76 7.85 16.76
CA LEU A 139 -13.99 8.36 16.19
C LEU A 139 -15.16 7.44 16.60
N PRO A 140 -16.31 8.01 16.98
CA PRO A 140 -17.42 7.23 17.54
C PRO A 140 -18.11 6.35 16.49
N GLU A 141 -18.05 6.75 15.22
CA GLU A 141 -18.88 6.19 14.16
C GLU A 141 -18.05 5.87 12.91
N LYS A 142 -18.33 4.73 12.26
CA LYS A 142 -17.60 4.28 11.06
C LYS A 142 -17.68 5.27 9.90
N TYR A 143 -18.80 5.96 9.72
CA TYR A 143 -18.93 6.94 8.63
C TYR A 143 -18.00 8.14 8.84
N MET A 144 -17.71 8.53 10.09
CA MET A 144 -16.73 9.58 10.40
C MET A 144 -15.32 9.11 10.04
N MET A 145 -15.00 7.85 10.34
CA MET A 145 -13.73 7.24 9.94
C MET A 145 -13.57 7.24 8.42
N ASN A 146 -14.60 6.81 7.68
CA ASN A 146 -14.59 6.81 6.22
C ASN A 146 -14.49 8.22 5.63
N SER A 147 -15.10 9.22 6.26
CA SER A 147 -14.96 10.64 5.85
C SER A 147 -13.51 11.13 5.98
N VAL A 148 -12.78 10.67 7.01
CA VAL A 148 -11.34 10.95 7.14
C VAL A 148 -10.53 10.18 6.11
N LEU A 149 -10.85 8.90 5.89
CA LEU A 149 -10.13 8.03 4.95
C LEU A 149 -10.32 8.41 3.47
N GLU A 150 -11.40 9.11 3.12
CA GLU A 150 -11.68 9.56 1.75
C GLU A 150 -10.55 10.38 1.13
N ASN A 151 -9.83 11.13 1.96
CA ASN A 151 -8.71 11.98 1.58
C ASN A 151 -7.36 11.46 2.07
N PHE A 152 -7.32 10.23 2.61
CA PHE A 152 -6.12 9.55 3.04
C PHE A 152 -5.76 8.46 2.01
N THR A 153 -4.61 8.60 1.38
CA THR A 153 -4.13 7.65 0.37
C THR A 153 -2.67 7.30 0.59
N ILE A 154 -2.25 6.17 0.06
CA ILE A 154 -0.84 5.74 0.07
C ILE A 154 -0.44 5.41 -1.36
N LEU A 155 0.69 5.94 -1.82
CA LEU A 155 1.28 5.60 -3.11
C LEU A 155 2.56 4.79 -2.86
N LEU A 156 2.53 3.52 -3.23
CA LEU A 156 3.67 2.61 -3.20
C LEU A 156 4.30 2.57 -4.59
N VAL A 157 5.60 2.79 -4.68
CA VAL A 157 6.35 2.76 -5.94
C VAL A 157 7.60 1.93 -5.75
N VAL A 158 7.72 0.83 -6.49
CA VAL A 158 8.93 0.02 -6.58
C VAL A 158 9.63 0.36 -7.88
N THR A 159 10.89 0.73 -7.80
CA THR A 159 11.71 1.15 -8.93
C THR A 159 12.99 0.35 -9.01
N ASN A 160 13.48 0.09 -10.21
CA ASN A 160 14.84 -0.39 -10.40
C ASN A 160 15.80 0.76 -10.07
N ARG A 161 16.73 0.53 -9.14
CA ARG A 161 17.64 1.56 -8.63
C ARG A 161 18.56 2.12 -9.72
N ASP A 162 18.99 1.28 -10.66
CA ASP A 162 19.98 1.65 -11.66
C ASP A 162 19.34 2.31 -12.89
N THR A 163 18.21 1.76 -13.35
CA THR A 163 17.52 2.25 -14.56
C THR A 163 16.46 3.30 -14.28
N GLN A 164 16.03 3.45 -13.01
CA GLN A 164 14.91 4.28 -12.59
C GLN A 164 13.55 3.85 -13.19
N GLU A 165 13.48 2.65 -13.75
CA GLU A 165 12.24 2.07 -14.29
C GLU A 165 11.24 1.78 -13.17
N THR A 166 9.97 2.06 -13.42
CA THR A 166 8.88 1.68 -12.49
C THR A 166 8.53 0.22 -12.67
N LEU A 167 8.76 -0.59 -11.65
CA LEU A 167 8.50 -2.03 -11.66
C LEU A 167 7.08 -2.34 -11.16
N LEU A 168 6.61 -1.58 -10.17
CA LEU A 168 5.28 -1.70 -9.60
C LEU A 168 4.87 -0.36 -8.99
N CYS A 169 3.64 0.06 -9.25
CA CYS A 169 3.02 1.21 -8.62
C CYS A 169 1.63 0.82 -8.11
N MET A 170 1.41 0.96 -6.79
CA MET A 170 0.12 0.71 -6.16
C MET A 170 -0.40 2.00 -5.54
N ALA A 171 -1.49 2.51 -6.08
CA ALA A 171 -2.31 3.55 -5.50
C ALA A 171 -3.28 2.91 -4.50
N CYS A 172 -3.17 3.23 -3.21
CA CYS A 172 -4.02 2.65 -2.17
C CYS A 172 -5.04 3.66 -1.66
N VAL A 173 -6.31 3.25 -1.65
CA VAL A 173 -7.44 3.97 -1.04
C VAL A 173 -8.08 3.11 0.04
N PHE A 174 -8.73 3.75 1.02
CA PHE A 174 -9.12 3.07 2.26
C PHE A 174 -10.56 3.37 2.67
N GLU A 175 -11.21 2.35 3.22
CA GLU A 175 -12.44 2.40 4.01
C GLU A 175 -12.24 1.54 5.26
N VAL A 176 -13.11 1.68 6.26
CA VAL A 176 -13.15 0.79 7.41
C VAL A 176 -13.98 -0.45 7.09
N SER A 177 -13.50 -1.62 7.51
CA SER A 177 -14.23 -2.88 7.34
C SER A 177 -15.52 -2.93 8.16
N ASN A 178 -16.52 -3.61 7.59
CA ASN A 178 -17.68 -4.07 8.32
C ASN A 178 -17.26 -5.29 9.16
N SER A 179 -16.68 -5.00 10.33
CA SER A 179 -16.33 -5.80 11.53
C SER A 179 -16.57 -7.32 11.61
N GLU A 180 -17.47 -7.91 10.84
CA GLU A 180 -17.67 -9.36 10.70
C GLU A 180 -16.67 -10.02 9.75
N HIS A 181 -16.12 -9.28 8.77
CA HIS A 181 -15.35 -9.89 7.68
C HIS A 181 -13.82 -9.67 7.76
N GLY A 182 -13.31 -9.09 8.85
CA GLY A 182 -11.88 -8.75 8.97
C GLY A 182 -11.42 -7.79 7.87
N ALA A 183 -10.12 -7.74 7.59
CA ALA A 183 -9.58 -6.87 6.54
C ALA A 183 -9.87 -7.44 5.14
N GLN A 184 -10.32 -6.60 4.22
CA GLN A 184 -10.57 -6.97 2.83
C GLN A 184 -9.84 -6.02 1.87
N HIS A 185 -9.73 -6.43 0.60
CA HIS A 185 -9.24 -5.56 -0.46
C HIS A 185 -9.81 -5.94 -1.82
N HIS A 186 -9.73 -5.00 -2.76
CA HIS A 186 -9.98 -5.24 -4.18
C HIS A 186 -8.89 -4.56 -5.00
N ILE A 187 -8.45 -5.21 -6.08
CA ILE A 187 -7.34 -4.75 -6.92
C ILE A 187 -7.88 -4.44 -8.32
N TYR A 188 -7.56 -3.25 -8.81
CA TYR A 188 -7.88 -2.79 -10.15
C TYR A 188 -6.60 -2.51 -10.92
N ARG A 189 -6.63 -2.71 -12.24
CA ARG A 189 -5.63 -2.15 -13.15
C ARG A 189 -5.93 -0.68 -13.41
N LEU A 190 -4.88 0.12 -13.57
CA LEU A 190 -4.96 1.53 -13.97
C LEU A 190 -4.55 1.73 -15.43
#